data_AF-A0AAD5H7A0-F1
#
_entry.id   AF-A0AAD5H7A0-F1
#
_cell.length_a   1.000
_cell.length_b   1.000
_cell.length_c   1.000
_cell.angle_alpha   90.00
_cell.angle_beta   90.00
_cell.angle_gamma   90.00
#
_symmetry.space_group_name_H-M   'P 1'
#
loop_
_entity.id
_entity.type
_entity.pdbx_description
1 polymer ?
#
loop_
_entity_poly.entity_id
_entity_poly.type
_entity_poly.pdbx_seq_one_letter_code
_entity_poly.pdbx_strand_id
1 'polypeptide(L)'
;MLTREEALRREEEARQAEQEPILQELAPELEALDTAADRGFHHLLRHLYEAHPPPNPEHRLVEEEPTAANGKRLLRQALLHYHSDKTRRNLQGAVDPREHVLLEEITKRLNAAHDRFK
;
A
#
# COMPACT_ATOMS: atom_id res chain seq x y z
N MET A 1 26.41 3.53 -25.52
CA MET A 1 25.11 4.10 -25.08
C MET A 1 24.33 2.97 -24.47
N LEU A 2 23.84 3.11 -23.24
CA LEU A 2 22.92 2.14 -22.65
C LEU A 2 21.59 2.22 -23.41
N THR A 3 21.00 1.06 -23.67
CA THR A 3 19.63 0.99 -24.20
C THR A 3 18.62 1.45 -23.14
N ARG A 4 17.42 1.87 -23.57
CA ARG A 4 16.37 2.32 -22.65
C ARG A 4 15.99 1.25 -21.63
N GLU A 5 15.98 -0.03 -22.02
CA GLU A 5 15.74 -1.16 -21.11
C GLU A 5 16.84 -1.32 -20.07
N GLU A 6 18.11 -1.21 -20.45
CA GLU A 6 19.23 -1.31 -19.50
C GLU A 6 19.27 -0.15 -18.50
N ALA A 7 18.88 1.05 -18.93
CA ALA A 7 18.76 2.21 -18.05
C ALA A 7 17.64 2.01 -17.01
N LEU A 8 16.46 1.56 -17.44
CA LEU A 8 15.33 1.28 -16.55
C LEU A 8 15.64 0.17 -15.55
N ARG A 9 16.32 -0.90 -15.99
CA ARG A 9 16.68 -2.00 -15.10
C ARG A 9 17.64 -1.57 -13.99
N ARG A 10 18.65 -0.75 -14.32
CA ARG A 10 19.59 -0.21 -13.33
C ARG A 10 18.93 0.74 -12.34
N GLU A 11 17.96 1.53 -12.80
CA GLU A 11 17.19 2.42 -11.93
C GLU A 11 16.31 1.63 -10.95
N GLU A 12 15.66 0.56 -11.43
CA GLU A 12 14.88 -0.34 -10.57
C GLU A 12 15.78 -1.09 -9.58
N GLU A 13 16.94 -1.61 -10.02
CA GLU A 13 17.93 -2.28 -9.16
C GLU A 13 18.46 -1.34 -8.06
N ALA A 14 18.77 -0.08 -8.41
CA ALA A 14 19.21 0.92 -7.44
C ALA A 14 18.10 1.26 -6.44
N ARG A 15 16.86 1.43 -6.91
CA ARG A 15 15.70 1.69 -6.05
C ARG A 15 15.45 0.51 -5.10
N GLN A 16 15.55 -0.72 -5.60
CA GLN A 16 15.41 -1.92 -4.78
C GLN A 16 16.49 -1.98 -3.71
N ALA A 17 17.75 -1.71 -4.04
CA ALA A 17 18.84 -1.71 -3.07
C ALA A 17 18.65 -0.67 -1.94
N GLU A 18 18.06 0.49 -2.25
CA GLU A 18 17.71 1.51 -1.26
C GLU A 18 16.51 1.10 -0.39
N GLN A 19 15.54 0.38 -0.96
CA GLN A 19 14.33 -0.07 -0.26
C GLN A 19 14.55 -1.35 0.55
N GLU A 20 15.49 -2.22 0.17
CA GLU A 20 15.78 -3.52 0.78
C GLU A 20 15.92 -3.47 2.32
N PRO A 21 16.74 -2.57 2.92
CA PRO A 21 16.85 -2.52 4.38
C PRO A 21 15.52 -2.12 5.05
N ILE A 22 14.78 -1.19 4.44
CA ILE A 22 13.48 -0.75 4.93
C ILE A 22 12.45 -1.88 4.84
N LEU A 23 12.47 -2.66 3.76
CA LEU A 23 11.61 -3.83 3.58
C LEU A 23 11.90 -4.91 4.63
N GLN A 24 13.16 -5.12 5.00
CA GLN A 24 13.53 -6.04 6.08
C GLN A 24 13.01 -5.57 7.44
N GLU A 25 13.08 -4.27 7.72
CA GLU A 25 12.50 -3.69 8.94
C GLU A 25 10.97 -3.79 8.97
N LEU A 26 10.31 -3.61 7.81
CA LEU A 26 8.86 -3.69 7.66
C LEU A 26 8.32 -5.12 7.54
N ALA A 27 9.18 -6.12 7.35
CA ALA A 27 8.79 -7.52 7.15
C ALA A 27 7.69 -8.02 8.11
N PRO A 28 7.76 -7.82 9.46
CA PRO A 28 6.70 -8.28 10.36
C PRO A 28 5.36 -7.54 10.15
N GLU A 29 5.39 -6.25 9.81
CA GLU A 29 4.18 -5.46 9.50
C GLU A 29 3.54 -5.96 8.19
N LEU A 30 4.37 -6.22 7.18
CA LEU A 30 3.93 -6.73 5.89
C LEU A 30 3.36 -8.16 6.00
N GLU A 31 3.96 -9.02 6.81
CA GLU A 31 3.44 -10.36 7.10
C GLU A 31 2.08 -10.33 7.81
N ALA A 32 1.88 -9.37 8.72
CA ALA A 32 0.58 -9.17 9.37
C ALA A 32 -0.50 -8.72 8.37
N LEU A 33 -0.15 -7.83 7.45
CA LEU A 33 -1.02 -7.42 6.35
C LEU A 33 -1.37 -8.57 5.41
N ASP A 34 -0.38 -9.40 5.05
CA ASP A 34 -0.59 -10.57 4.20
C ASP A 34 -1.49 -11.62 4.89
N THR A 35 -1.23 -11.90 6.17
CA THR A 35 -2.09 -12.77 6.99
C THR A 35 -3.53 -12.25 7.06
N ALA A 36 -3.72 -10.93 7.17
CA ALA A 36 -5.03 -10.32 7.17
C ALA A 36 -5.70 -10.42 5.78
N ALA A 37 -4.95 -10.26 4.70
CA ALA A 37 -5.42 -10.41 3.32
C ALA A 37 -5.87 -11.84 3.00
N ASP A 38 -5.15 -12.85 3.49
CA ASP A 38 -5.49 -14.26 3.30
C ASP A 38 -6.76 -14.67 4.03
N ARG A 39 -7.07 -14.05 5.17
CA ARG A 39 -8.37 -14.21 5.85
C ARG A 39 -9.52 -13.54 5.09
N GLY A 40 -9.20 -12.59 4.21
CA GLY A 40 -10.14 -11.91 3.33
C GLY A 40 -9.96 -10.40 3.34
N PHE A 41 -10.43 -9.75 2.26
CA PHE A 41 -10.28 -8.31 2.07
C PHE A 41 -10.82 -7.44 3.22
N HIS A 42 -11.85 -7.91 3.92
CA HIS A 42 -12.43 -7.21 5.07
C HIS A 42 -11.49 -7.21 6.28
N HIS A 43 -10.82 -8.33 6.54
CA HIS A 43 -9.79 -8.41 7.57
C HIS A 43 -8.59 -7.54 7.22
N LEU A 44 -8.17 -7.52 5.94
CA LEU A 44 -7.14 -6.61 5.45
C LEU A 44 -7.51 -5.14 5.69
N LEU A 45 -8.70 -4.72 5.25
CA LEU A 45 -9.14 -3.32 5.39
C LEU A 45 -9.22 -2.90 6.85
N ARG A 46 -9.76 -3.75 7.74
CA ARG A 46 -9.83 -3.44 9.16
C ARG A 46 -8.44 -3.32 9.78
N HIS A 47 -7.59 -4.33 9.58
CA HIS A 47 -6.22 -4.33 10.11
C HIS A 47 -5.43 -3.11 9.60
N LEU A 48 -5.56 -2.80 8.31
CA LEU A 48 -4.88 -1.68 7.69
C LEU A 48 -5.22 -0.35 8.36
N TYR A 49 -6.50 -0.02 8.53
CA TYR A 49 -6.89 1.27 9.13
C TYR A 49 -6.65 1.35 10.64
N GLU A 50 -6.57 0.21 11.34
CA GLU A 50 -6.23 0.15 12.76
C GLU A 50 -4.72 0.28 13.01
N ALA A 51 -3.91 -0.47 12.26
CA ALA A 51 -2.45 -0.55 12.47
C ALA A 51 -1.68 0.54 11.70
N HIS A 52 -2.19 0.94 10.53
CA HIS A 52 -1.56 1.91 9.64
C HIS A 52 -2.60 2.95 9.20
N PRO A 53 -2.97 3.91 10.07
CA PRO A 53 -3.99 4.90 9.72
C PRO A 53 -3.59 5.69 8.46
N PRO A 54 -4.56 6.09 7.63
CA PRO A 54 -4.26 6.80 6.40
C PRO A 54 -3.63 8.16 6.70
N PRO A 55 -2.73 8.65 5.83
CA PRO A 55 -2.01 9.91 6.06
C PRO A 55 -2.92 11.14 6.21
N ASN A 56 -4.10 11.12 5.59
CA ASN A 56 -5.13 12.14 5.81
C ASN A 56 -6.07 11.67 6.93
N PRO A 57 -6.17 12.40 8.07
CA PRO A 57 -7.04 12.01 9.19
C PRO A 57 -8.55 12.05 8.87
N GLU A 58 -8.95 12.71 7.78
CA GLU A 58 -10.33 12.69 7.29
C GLU A 58 -10.67 11.38 6.57
N HIS A 59 -9.66 10.66 6.07
CA HIS A 59 -9.87 9.36 5.46
C HIS A 59 -10.15 8.33 6.56
N ARG A 60 -11.35 7.76 6.54
CA ARG A 60 -11.76 6.72 7.49
C ARG A 60 -12.31 5.52 6.74
N LEU A 61 -12.20 4.36 7.36
CA LEU A 61 -12.88 3.18 6.86
C LEU A 61 -14.39 3.45 7.00
N VAL A 62 -15.13 3.24 5.93
CA VAL A 62 -16.58 3.34 6.00
C VAL A 62 -17.08 2.16 6.83
N GLU A 63 -17.86 2.44 7.88
CA GLU A 63 -18.50 1.44 8.74
C GLU A 63 -19.67 0.75 8.01
N GLU A 64 -19.36 0.09 6.91
CA GLU A 64 -20.29 -0.77 6.18
C GLU A 64 -19.83 -2.21 6.33
N GLU A 65 -20.77 -3.13 6.57
CA GLU A 65 -20.46 -4.54 6.52
C GLU A 65 -19.95 -4.91 5.11
N PRO A 66 -18.74 -5.47 5.00
CA PRO A 66 -18.18 -5.83 3.72
C PRO A 66 -18.91 -7.05 3.15
N THR A 67 -19.57 -6.83 2.02
CA THR A 67 -20.26 -7.81 1.20
C THR A 67 -19.55 -7.97 -0.15
N ALA A 68 -19.90 -9.01 -0.90
CA ALA A 68 -19.40 -9.16 -2.27
C ALA A 68 -19.76 -7.97 -3.18
N ALA A 69 -20.87 -7.27 -2.89
CA ALA A 69 -21.34 -6.13 -3.68
C ALA A 69 -20.57 -4.83 -3.41
N ASN A 70 -20.16 -4.57 -2.16
CA ASN A 70 -19.44 -3.34 -1.80
C ASN A 70 -17.92 -3.54 -1.65
N GLY A 71 -17.41 -4.78 -1.58
CA GLY A 71 -15.98 -5.05 -1.36
C GLY A 71 -15.06 -4.41 -2.41
N LYS A 72 -15.44 -4.49 -3.69
CA LYS A 72 -14.70 -3.82 -4.78
C LYS A 72 -14.67 -2.30 -4.64
N ARG A 73 -15.75 -1.69 -4.13
CA ARG A 73 -15.84 -0.25 -3.88
C ARG A 73 -14.97 0.14 -2.69
N LEU A 74 -15.04 -0.60 -1.59
CA LEU A 74 -14.26 -0.36 -0.37
C LEU A 74 -12.75 -0.49 -0.63
N LEU A 75 -12.32 -1.49 -1.41
CA LEU A 75 -10.93 -1.64 -1.83
C LEU A 75 -10.44 -0.46 -2.69
N ARG A 76 -11.26 0.00 -3.65
CA ARG A 76 -10.93 1.21 -4.43
C ARG A 76 -10.81 2.46 -3.56
N GLN A 77 -11.67 2.59 -2.56
CA GLN A 77 -11.60 3.71 -1.62
C GLN A 77 -10.33 3.64 -0.78
N ALA A 78 -9.96 2.47 -0.26
CA ALA A 78 -8.69 2.29 0.43
C ALA A 78 -7.49 2.61 -0.47
N LEU A 79 -7.48 2.14 -1.72
CA LEU A 79 -6.44 2.52 -2.69
C LEU A 79 -6.32 4.04 -2.85
N LEU A 80 -7.44 4.77 -2.87
CA LEU A 80 -7.42 6.25 -2.94
C LEU A 80 -6.86 6.90 -1.67
N HIS A 81 -7.12 6.30 -0.49
CA HIS A 81 -6.67 6.82 0.79
C HIS A 81 -5.15 6.62 1.01
N TYR A 82 -4.59 5.51 0.53
CA TYR A 82 -3.19 5.13 0.75
C TYR A 82 -2.25 5.37 -0.44
N HIS A 83 -2.77 5.84 -1.58
CA HIS A 83 -1.96 6.04 -2.79
C HIS A 83 -0.77 6.98 -2.54
N SER A 84 0.46 6.46 -2.64
CA SER A 84 1.71 7.17 -2.36
C SER A 84 1.85 8.51 -3.10
N ASP A 85 1.46 8.57 -4.38
CA ASP A 85 1.50 9.79 -5.19
C ASP A 85 0.56 10.93 -4.71
N LYS A 86 -0.55 10.59 -4.03
CA LYS A 86 -1.42 11.58 -3.39
C LYS A 86 -0.89 11.98 -2.02
N THR A 87 -0.31 11.03 -1.29
CA THR A 87 0.30 11.28 0.01
C THR A 87 1.49 12.22 -0.07
N ARG A 88 2.36 12.07 -1.09
CA ARG A 88 3.48 12.99 -1.36
C ARG A 88 3.05 14.44 -1.61
N ARG A 89 1.83 14.65 -2.10
CA ARG A 89 1.27 15.99 -2.38
C ARG A 89 0.58 16.62 -1.16
N ASN A 90 0.08 15.80 -0.24
CA ASN A 90 -0.70 16.27 0.91
C ASN A 90 0.16 16.50 2.18
N LEU A 91 1.35 15.89 2.26
CA LEU A 91 2.30 16.16 3.33
C LEU A 91 3.19 17.35 2.93
N GLN A 92 3.05 18.48 3.64
CA GLN A 92 3.90 19.68 3.48
C GLN A 92 5.33 19.50 4.03
N GLY A 93 5.97 18.36 3.76
CA GLY A 93 7.29 18.02 4.28
C GLY A 93 7.94 16.85 3.54
N ALA A 94 9.20 16.55 3.88
CA ALA A 94 9.88 15.35 3.41
C ALA A 94 9.11 14.13 3.94
N VAL A 95 8.54 13.33 3.04
CA VAL A 95 7.94 12.03 3.39
C VAL A 95 9.06 11.13 3.89
N ASP A 96 8.88 10.53 5.06
CA ASP A 96 9.82 9.55 5.60
C ASP A 96 9.99 8.42 4.57
N PRO A 97 11.22 8.08 4.15
CA PRO A 97 11.47 6.97 3.21
C PRO A 97 10.79 5.66 3.64
N ARG A 98 10.74 5.39 4.95
CA ARG A 98 10.06 4.22 5.52
C ARG A 98 8.56 4.25 5.27
N GLU A 99 7.92 5.38 5.55
CA GLU A 99 6.48 5.55 5.31
C GLU A 99 6.15 5.45 3.81
N HIS A 100 7.00 6.00 2.95
CA HIS A 100 6.82 5.89 1.51
C HIS A 100 6.85 4.43 1.04
N VAL A 101 7.85 3.66 1.46
CA VAL A 101 7.96 2.23 1.12
C VAL A 101 6.78 1.45 1.69
N LEU A 102 6.37 1.71 2.93
CA LEU A 102 5.20 1.07 3.53
C LEU A 102 3.92 1.33 2.72
N LEU A 103 3.69 2.58 2.30
CA LEU A 103 2.52 2.93 1.48
C LEU A 103 2.55 2.29 0.10
N GLU A 104 3.73 2.15 -0.53
CA GLU A 104 3.89 1.39 -1.77
C GLU A 104 3.50 -0.07 -1.57
N GLU A 105 3.98 -0.70 -0.50
CA GLU A 105 3.70 -2.09 -0.17
C GLU A 105 2.23 -2.35 0.20
N ILE A 106 1.59 -1.43 0.93
CA ILE A 106 0.15 -1.44 1.19
C ILE A 106 -0.62 -1.34 -0.14
N THR A 107 -0.24 -0.41 -1.01
CA THR A 107 -0.90 -0.20 -2.31
C THR A 107 -0.79 -1.45 -3.20
N LYS A 108 0.37 -2.13 -3.22
CA LYS A 108 0.54 -3.41 -3.93
C LYS A 108 -0.43 -4.48 -3.42
N ARG A 109 -0.56 -4.65 -2.10
CA ARG A 109 -1.48 -5.61 -1.47
C ARG A 109 -2.94 -5.28 -1.73
N LEU A 110 -3.31 -4.01 -1.65
CA LEU A 110 -4.66 -3.55 -1.99
C LEU A 110 -4.99 -3.78 -3.46
N ASN A 111 -4.04 -3.57 -4.38
CA ASN A 111 -4.21 -3.87 -5.80
C ASN A 111 -4.36 -5.38 -6.03
N ALA A 112 -3.54 -6.21 -5.39
CA ALA A 112 -3.66 -7.67 -5.49
C ALA A 112 -5.02 -8.16 -4.95
N ALA A 113 -5.49 -7.61 -3.83
CA ALA A 113 -6.81 -7.89 -3.30
C ALA A 113 -7.92 -7.42 -4.27
N HIS A 114 -7.77 -6.25 -4.89
CA HIS A 114 -8.71 -5.71 -5.87
C HIS A 114 -8.79 -6.55 -7.15
N ASP A 115 -7.65 -7.05 -7.64
CA ASP A 115 -7.58 -7.88 -8.84
C ASP A 115 -8.24 -9.26 -8.61
N ARG A 116 -8.24 -9.80 -7.38
CA ARG A 116 -9.01 -11.01 -7.03
C ARG A 116 -10.54 -10.81 -7.13
N PHE A 117 -11.03 -9.56 -7.21
CA PHE A 117 -12.44 -9.20 -7.46
C PHE A 117 -12.76 -8.90 -8.93
N LYS A 118 -11.81 -9.07 -9.86
CA LYS A 118 -12.08 -8.90 -11.29
C LYS A 118 -12.89 -10.06 -11.87
#